data_AF-A0A931FXR3-F1
#
_entry.id   AF-A0A931FXR3-F1
#
_cell.length_a   1.000
_cell.length_b   1.000
_cell.length_c   1.000
_cell.angle_alpha   90.00
_cell.angle_beta   90.00
_cell.angle_gamma   90.00
#
_symmetry.space_group_name_H-M   'P 1'
#
loop_
_entity.id
_entity.type
_entity.pdbx_description
1 polymer ?
#
loop_
_entity_poly.entity_id
_entity_poly.type
_entity_poly.pdbx_seq_one_letter_code
_entity_poly.pdbx_strand_id
1 'polypeptide(L)'
;MTKQSQYTGIAREAFSHYLDNTSDLDTLIERLREIELQILSDDEDETSSGIWFRFFEGDTMKTTIRDIEKDLSAPSHPNYNILMQGIAFGLQTNELEVHYT
;
A
#
# COMPACT_ATOMS: atom_id res chain seq x y z
N MET A 1 -9.78 15.94 -3.01
CA MET A 1 -9.58 15.47 -1.62
C MET A 1 -10.49 14.32 -1.19
N THR A 2 -11.56 13.97 -1.91
CA THR A 2 -12.46 12.85 -1.54
C THR A 2 -11.98 11.47 -2.02
N LYS A 3 -11.38 11.38 -3.22
CA LYS A 3 -10.95 10.10 -3.81
C LYS A 3 -9.76 9.45 -3.08
N GLN A 4 -8.77 10.24 -2.64
CA GLN A 4 -7.61 9.74 -1.91
C GLN A 4 -8.00 9.02 -0.60
N SER A 5 -9.00 9.53 0.13
CA SER A 5 -9.50 8.91 1.36
C SER A 5 -10.15 7.55 1.08
N GLN A 6 -10.88 7.42 -0.03
CA GLN A 6 -11.45 6.15 -0.48
C GLN A 6 -10.36 5.10 -0.78
N TYR A 7 -9.37 5.45 -1.61
CA TYR A 7 -8.29 4.52 -1.95
C TYR A 7 -7.42 4.16 -0.75
N THR A 8 -7.21 5.11 0.16
CA THR A 8 -6.57 4.87 1.44
C THR A 8 -7.35 3.85 2.28
N GLY A 9 -8.69 3.96 2.35
CA GLY A 9 -9.52 2.98 3.03
C GLY A 9 -9.36 1.56 2.46
N ILE A 10 -9.40 1.43 1.13
CA ILE A 10 -9.28 0.12 0.45
C ILE A 10 -7.88 -0.49 0.67
N ALA A 11 -6.81 0.32 0.56
CA ALA A 11 -5.46 -0.15 0.81
C ALA A 11 -5.29 -0.65 2.24
N ARG A 12 -5.87 0.05 3.22
CA ARG A 12 -5.79 -0.33 4.63
C ARG A 12 -6.49 -1.64 4.92
N GLU A 13 -7.65 -1.86 4.33
CA GLU A 13 -8.35 -3.15 4.43
C GLU A 13 -7.46 -4.28 3.87
N ALA A 14 -6.86 -4.08 2.70
CA ALA A 14 -5.97 -5.06 2.08
C ALA A 14 -4.75 -5.39 2.97
N PHE A 15 -4.09 -4.37 3.52
CA PHE A 15 -2.98 -4.58 4.45
C PHE A 15 -3.42 -5.22 5.76
N SER A 16 -4.62 -4.91 6.27
CA SER A 16 -5.15 -5.55 7.48
C SER A 16 -5.36 -7.04 7.25
N HIS A 17 -5.98 -7.43 6.13
CA HIS A 17 -6.18 -8.84 5.79
C HIS A 17 -4.85 -9.60 5.64
N TYR A 18 -3.83 -8.93 5.08
CA TYR A 18 -2.49 -9.51 5.00
C TYR A 18 -1.86 -9.71 6.39
N LEU A 19 -1.91 -8.70 7.28
CA LEU A 19 -1.39 -8.82 8.64
C LEU A 19 -2.11 -9.89 9.48
N ASP A 20 -3.42 -10.00 9.30
CA ASP A 20 -4.24 -11.00 9.99
C ASP A 20 -4.09 -12.41 9.41
N ASN A 21 -3.22 -12.59 8.39
CA ASN A 21 -3.00 -13.83 7.65
C ASN A 21 -4.29 -14.38 6.99
N THR A 22 -5.25 -13.51 6.68
CA THR A 22 -6.48 -13.88 5.96
C THR A 22 -6.32 -13.76 4.45
N SER A 23 -5.25 -13.11 3.98
CA SER A 23 -4.81 -13.07 2.58
C SER A 23 -3.30 -13.28 2.47
N ASP A 24 -2.84 -13.87 1.36
CA ASP A 24 -1.42 -14.01 1.05
C ASP A 24 -0.85 -12.77 0.33
N LEU A 25 0.46 -12.81 0.05
CA LEU A 25 1.14 -11.71 -0.63
C LEU A 25 0.60 -11.49 -2.04
N ASP A 26 0.33 -12.55 -2.79
CA ASP A 26 -0.18 -12.45 -4.16
C ASP A 26 -1.54 -11.73 -4.18
N THR A 27 -2.43 -12.10 -3.25
CA THR A 27 -3.74 -11.45 -3.07
C THR A 27 -3.59 -9.99 -2.66
N LEU A 28 -2.65 -9.67 -1.75
CA LEU A 28 -2.36 -8.28 -1.38
C LEU A 28 -1.92 -7.48 -2.61
N ILE A 29 -0.95 -7.97 -3.36
CA ILE A 29 -0.40 -7.28 -4.53
C ILE A 29 -1.47 -7.10 -5.61
N GLU A 30 -2.29 -8.12 -5.87
CA GLU A 30 -3.43 -8.00 -6.79
C GLU A 30 -4.37 -6.88 -6.35
N ARG A 31 -4.76 -6.84 -5.07
CA ARG A 31 -5.64 -5.82 -4.54
C ARG A 31 -5.05 -4.41 -4.63
N LEU A 32 -3.75 -4.24 -4.39
CA LEU A 32 -3.07 -2.95 -4.56
C LEU A 32 -3.01 -2.52 -6.03
N ARG A 33 -2.81 -3.45 -6.97
CA ARG A 33 -2.85 -3.18 -8.42
C ARG A 33 -4.26 -2.81 -8.90
N GLU A 34 -5.30 -3.42 -8.34
CA GLU A 34 -6.68 -3.01 -8.61
C GLU A 34 -6.94 -1.56 -8.20
N ILE A 35 -6.40 -1.12 -7.05
CA ILE A 35 -6.48 0.28 -6.61
C ILE A 35 -5.78 1.19 -7.62
N GLU A 36 -4.58 0.82 -8.07
CA GLU A 36 -3.84 1.59 -9.09
C GLU A 36 -4.62 1.69 -10.40
N LEU A 37 -5.22 0.60 -10.88
CA LEU A 37 -6.06 0.60 -12.08
C LEU A 37 -7.34 1.43 -11.92
N GLN A 38 -7.97 1.39 -10.74
CA GLN A 38 -9.12 2.23 -10.43
C GLN A 38 -8.73 3.70 -10.46
N ILE A 39 -7.62 4.08 -9.82
CA ILE A 39 -7.11 5.46 -9.85
C ILE A 39 -6.87 5.91 -11.30
N LEU A 40 -6.18 5.09 -12.11
CA LEU A 40 -5.92 5.37 -13.53
C LEU A 40 -7.20 5.50 -14.37
N SER A 41 -8.27 4.81 -14.00
CA SER A 41 -9.56 4.90 -14.70
C SER A 41 -10.38 6.12 -14.24
N ASP A 42 -10.18 6.53 -12.99
CA ASP A 42 -10.89 7.62 -12.34
C ASP A 42 -10.25 9.00 -12.58
N ASP A 43 -8.96 9.02 -12.93
CA ASP A 43 -8.19 10.18 -13.35
C ASP A 43 -8.14 10.19 -14.88
N GLU A 44 -8.76 11.20 -15.51
CA GLU A 44 -8.77 11.35 -16.98
C GLU A 44 -7.38 11.70 -17.55
N ASP A 45 -6.42 12.03 -16.67
CA ASP A 45 -5.03 12.25 -17.01
C ASP A 45 -4.27 10.91 -17.01
N GLU A 46 -4.08 10.30 -18.20
CA GLU A 46 -3.31 9.07 -18.44
C GLU A 46 -1.83 9.11 -17.96
N THR A 47 -1.39 10.22 -17.37
CA THR A 47 -0.03 10.42 -16.86
C THR A 47 0.21 9.95 -15.43
N SER A 48 -0.82 9.43 -14.72
CA SER A 48 -0.62 9.05 -13.32
C SER A 48 0.48 7.99 -13.21
N SER A 49 1.63 8.36 -12.63
CA SER A 49 2.90 7.63 -12.74
C SER A 49 3.03 6.46 -11.75
N GLY A 50 1.90 5.89 -11.35
CA GLY A 50 1.79 4.82 -10.35
C GLY A 50 1.52 5.34 -8.93
N ILE A 51 1.14 4.41 -8.06
CA ILE A 51 0.81 4.72 -6.65
C ILE A 51 1.98 4.43 -5.71
N TRP A 52 2.04 5.16 -4.61
CA TRP A 52 2.95 4.90 -3.50
C TRP A 52 2.24 5.06 -2.16
N PHE A 53 2.79 4.40 -1.15
CA PHE A 53 2.22 4.32 0.18
C PHE A 53 3.13 5.05 1.17
N ARG A 54 2.51 5.75 2.11
CA ARG A 54 3.15 6.28 3.31
C ARG A 54 2.54 5.58 4.51
N PHE A 55 3.35 4.97 5.36
CA PHE A 55 2.79 4.20 6.48
C PHE A 55 2.57 5.05 7.73
N PHE A 56 3.40 6.05 7.99
CA PHE A 56 3.29 6.89 9.18
C PHE A 56 3.75 8.34 8.94
N GLU A 57 3.36 9.24 9.82
CA GLU A 57 3.81 10.63 9.77
C GLU A 57 5.32 10.72 10.02
N GLY A 58 6.06 11.31 9.08
CA GLY A 58 7.53 11.34 9.10
C GLY A 58 8.20 10.20 8.32
N ASP A 59 7.42 9.27 7.77
CA ASP A 59 7.92 8.34 6.75
C ASP A 59 8.27 9.15 5.48
N THR A 60 9.56 9.16 5.16
CA THR A 60 10.10 9.85 3.97
C THR A 60 10.23 8.90 2.78
N MET A 61 9.95 7.61 2.98
CA MET A 61 10.03 6.62 1.91
C MET A 61 8.75 6.66 1.08
N LYS A 62 8.94 6.62 -0.24
CA LYS A 62 7.86 6.36 -1.18
C LYS A 62 7.86 4.88 -1.49
N THR A 63 7.11 4.10 -0.73
CA THR A 63 7.04 2.66 -0.95
C THR A 63 6.05 2.37 -2.08
N THR A 64 6.52 1.79 -3.18
CA THR A 64 5.65 1.39 -4.30
C THR A 64 5.13 -0.04 -4.14
N ILE A 65 4.15 -0.45 -4.96
CA ILE A 65 3.66 -1.84 -5.00
C ILE A 65 4.82 -2.81 -5.26
N ARG A 66 5.77 -2.43 -6.14
CA ARG A 66 6.95 -3.26 -6.44
C ARG A 66 7.89 -3.41 -5.26
N ASP A 67 8.05 -2.35 -4.46
CA ASP A 67 8.86 -2.41 -3.23
C ASP A 67 8.20 -3.33 -2.21
N ILE A 68 6.87 -3.27 -2.07
CA ILE A 68 6.10 -4.17 -1.20
C ILE A 68 6.25 -5.62 -1.64
N GLU A 69 6.01 -5.90 -2.93
CA GLU A 69 6.14 -7.25 -3.51
C GLU A 69 7.55 -7.80 -3.27
N LYS A 70 8.58 -6.99 -3.52
CA LYS A 70 9.97 -7.37 -3.30
C LYS A 70 10.28 -7.60 -1.82
N ASP A 71 9.95 -6.65 -0.96
CA ASP A 71 10.36 -6.65 0.45
C ASP A 71 9.59 -7.70 1.26
N LEU A 72 8.37 -8.05 0.84
CA LEU A 72 7.55 -9.09 1.45
C LEU A 72 7.70 -10.48 0.81
N SER A 73 8.35 -10.58 -0.36
CA SER A 73 8.50 -11.85 -1.11
C SER A 73 9.16 -12.99 -0.30
N ALA A 74 10.03 -12.65 0.64
CA ALA A 74 10.72 -13.62 1.48
C ALA A 74 10.88 -13.08 2.90
N PRO A 75 10.54 -13.87 3.95
CA PRO A 75 10.80 -13.51 5.35
C PRO A 75 12.28 -13.25 5.66
N SER A 76 13.20 -13.76 4.83
CA SER A 76 14.64 -13.51 4.92
C SER A 76 15.09 -12.18 4.32
N HIS A 77 14.21 -11.44 3.64
CA HIS A 77 14.55 -10.15 3.06
C HIS A 77 14.87 -9.15 4.19
N PRO A 78 15.95 -8.36 4.10
CA PRO A 78 16.37 -7.46 5.18
C PRO A 78 15.29 -6.45 5.58
N ASN A 79 14.46 -6.04 4.62
CA ASN A 79 13.38 -5.08 4.84
C ASN A 79 12.05 -5.73 5.26
N TYR A 80 11.93 -7.06 5.25
CA TYR A 80 10.66 -7.75 5.52
C TYR A 80 10.06 -7.31 6.86
N ASN A 81 10.85 -7.41 7.93
CA ASN A 81 10.41 -7.06 9.28
C ASN A 81 10.13 -5.56 9.43
N ILE A 82 10.93 -4.71 8.76
CA ILE A 82 10.77 -3.25 8.82
C ILE A 82 9.44 -2.86 8.17
N LEU A 83 9.17 -3.38 6.98
CA LEU A 83 7.94 -3.11 6.25
C LEU A 83 6.72 -3.66 6.99
N MET A 84 6.79 -4.89 7.53
CA MET A 84 5.73 -5.46 8.37
C MET A 84 5.40 -4.59 9.59
N GLN A 85 6.43 -4.08 10.28
CA GLN A 85 6.24 -3.18 11.41
C GLN A 85 5.65 -1.83 10.99
N GLY A 86 6.11 -1.27 9.86
CA GLY A 86 5.57 -0.04 9.29
C GLY A 86 4.09 -0.17 8.94
N ILE A 87 3.71 -1.26 8.26
CA ILE A 87 2.31 -1.56 7.93
C ILE A 87 1.46 -1.68 9.20
N ALA A 88 1.91 -2.48 10.19
CA ALA A 88 1.19 -2.66 11.45
C ALA A 88 1.01 -1.34 12.22
N PHE A 89 2.07 -0.54 12.30
CA PHE A 89 2.01 0.76 12.96
C PHE A 89 1.05 1.70 12.25
N GLY A 90 1.18 1.86 10.93
CA GLY A 90 0.33 2.74 10.12
C GLY A 90 -1.15 2.39 10.15
N LEU A 91 -1.47 1.10 10.25
CA LEU A 91 -2.84 0.63 10.45
C LEU A 91 -3.37 0.95 11.84
N GLN A 92 -2.56 0.73 12.89
CA GLN A 92 -2.92 1.00 14.28
C GLN A 92 -3.11 2.49 14.57
N THR A 93 -2.26 3.36 14.02
CA THR A 93 -2.31 4.82 14.23
C THR A 93 -3.24 5.54 13.26
N ASN A 94 -3.79 4.83 12.27
CA ASN A 94 -4.64 5.41 11.24
C ASN A 94 -3.91 6.42 10.35
N GLU A 95 -2.60 6.24 10.16
CA GLU A 95 -1.71 7.13 9.41
C GLU A 95 -1.31 6.62 8.02
N LEU A 96 -1.62 5.34 7.72
CA LEU A 96 -1.38 4.80 6.39
C LEU A 96 -2.16 5.58 5.34
N GLU A 97 -1.47 6.10 4.33
CA GLU A 97 -2.02 6.87 3.23
C GLU A 97 -1.55 6.35 1.88
N VAL A 98 -2.47 6.38 0.91
CA VAL A 98 -2.16 6.18 -0.51
C VAL A 98 -1.95 7.54 -1.16
N HIS A 99 -0.88 7.64 -1.95
CA HIS A 99 -0.53 8.82 -2.72
C HIS A 99 -0.31 8.44 -4.18
N TYR A 100 -0.68 9.34 -5.07
CA TYR A 100 -0.57 9.17 -6.51
C TYR A 100 -0.38 10.55 -7.15
N THR A 101 0.31 10.58 -8.29
CA THR A 101 0.64 11.80 -9.06
C THR A 101 0.35 11.56 -10.52
#